data_AF-A0A9Y2II55-F1
#
_entry.id   AF-A0A9Y2II55-F1
#
_cell.length_a   1.000
_cell.length_b   1.000
_cell.length_c   1.000
_cell.angle_alpha   90.00
_cell.angle_beta   90.00
_cell.angle_gamma   90.00
#
_symmetry.space_group_name_H-M   'P 1'
#
loop_
_entity.id
_entity.type
_entity.pdbx_description
1 polymer ?
#
loop_
_entity_poly.entity_id
_entity_poly.type
_entity_poly.pdbx_seq_one_letter_code
_entity_poly.pdbx_strand_id
1 'polypeptide(L)'
;MAKIILTTDVANLGGPGDIVEVKDGYARNYLLPRGYAIVASKGAEKNVRTIQRAQESRRIRDLDHAKEIKATLEGLGAIQLTGKAAEGSKKLFGSITAGEIVDAIKAQGGPLLDKRVLDLRDHIKTVGKHSVNARLHPDVKVDVRLEVKATSV
;
A
#
# COMPACT_ATOMS: atom_id res chain seq x y z
N MET A 1 34.13 19.59 10.25
CA MET A 1 32.85 18.85 10.20
C MET A 1 32.48 18.70 8.75
N ALA A 2 32.16 17.48 8.32
CA ALA A 2 31.93 17.13 6.93
C ALA A 2 30.45 16.80 6.74
N LYS A 3 29.84 17.44 5.74
CA LYS A 3 28.52 17.04 5.26
C LYS A 3 28.65 15.93 4.23
N ILE A 4 27.87 14.90 4.44
CA ILE A 4 27.84 13.71 3.60
C ILE A 4 26.39 13.32 3.33
N ILE A 5 26.18 12.64 2.20
CA ILE A 5 24.91 12.01 1.86
C ILE A 5 25.10 10.51 2.03
N LEU A 6 24.29 9.88 2.88
CA LEU A 6 24.34 8.43 3.07
C LEU A 6 23.85 7.71 1.81
N THR A 7 24.54 6.67 1.41
CA THR A 7 24.14 5.78 0.31
C THR A 7 23.60 4.45 0.82
N THR A 8 23.92 4.10 2.06
CA THR A 8 23.45 2.91 2.77
C THR A 8 22.83 3.31 4.09
N ASP A 9 22.00 2.43 4.65
CA ASP A 9 21.53 2.59 6.02
C ASP A 9 22.71 2.43 6.99
N VAL A 10 22.91 3.41 7.86
CA VAL A 10 23.99 3.36 8.87
C VAL A 10 23.40 3.61 10.24
N ALA A 11 23.61 2.65 11.14
CA ALA A 11 23.13 2.71 12.51
C ALA A 11 23.55 4.03 13.19
N ASN A 12 22.58 4.69 13.84
CA ASN A 12 22.73 5.98 14.53
C ASN A 12 23.02 7.21 13.65
N LEU A 13 22.90 7.10 12.31
CA LEU A 13 23.07 8.25 11.40
C LEU A 13 21.83 8.49 10.54
N GLY A 14 21.26 7.44 9.94
CA GLY A 14 20.10 7.56 9.08
C GLY A 14 20.12 6.60 7.90
N GLY A 15 19.15 6.79 7.01
CA GLY A 15 18.94 5.95 5.84
C GLY A 15 19.59 6.51 4.56
N PRO A 16 19.54 5.74 3.46
CA PRO A 16 20.02 6.19 2.16
C PRO A 16 19.31 7.48 1.70
N GLY A 17 20.10 8.46 1.28
CA GLY A 17 19.63 9.77 0.81
C GLY A 17 19.61 10.85 1.89
N ASP A 18 19.88 10.51 3.16
CA ASP A 18 19.92 11.50 4.23
C ASP A 18 21.23 12.32 4.19
N ILE A 19 21.09 13.65 4.36
CA ILE A 19 22.22 14.57 4.46
C ILE A 19 22.56 14.74 5.94
N VAL A 20 23.71 14.22 6.36
CA VAL A 20 24.15 14.26 7.76
C VAL A 20 25.51 14.96 7.89
N GLU A 21 25.71 15.60 9.04
CA GLU A 21 26.96 16.28 9.37
C GLU A 21 27.72 15.45 10.41
N VAL A 22 28.93 15.02 10.07
CA VAL A 22 29.76 14.14 10.89
C VAL A 22 31.17 14.70 11.08
N LYS A 23 31.92 14.10 12.01
CA LYS A 23 33.34 14.42 12.19
C LYS A 23 34.14 14.02 10.94
N ASP A 24 35.10 14.86 10.56
CA ASP A 24 35.86 14.70 9.30
C ASP A 24 36.60 13.35 9.23
N GLY A 25 37.15 12.89 10.36
CA GLY A 25 37.82 11.59 10.44
C GLY A 25 36.88 10.41 10.22
N TYR A 26 35.63 10.50 10.69
CA TYR A 26 34.65 9.43 10.52
C TYR A 26 34.14 9.35 9.08
N ALA A 27 33.91 10.50 8.44
CA ALA A 27 33.63 10.55 7.01
C ALA A 27 34.79 9.96 6.19
N ARG A 28 36.01 10.49 6.36
CA ARG A 28 37.15 10.17 5.50
C ARG A 28 37.71 8.77 5.68
N ASN A 29 37.73 8.23 6.90
CA ASN A 29 38.37 6.95 7.19
C ASN A 29 37.40 5.76 7.17
N TYR A 30 36.10 6.00 7.35
CA TYR A 30 35.11 4.93 7.49
C TYR A 30 34.00 5.00 6.43
N LEU A 31 33.25 6.11 6.35
CA LEU A 31 32.04 6.16 5.54
C LEU A 31 32.31 6.27 4.02
N LEU A 32 33.25 7.13 3.61
CA LEU A 32 33.57 7.32 2.19
C LEU A 32 34.29 6.11 1.57
N PRO A 33 35.37 5.55 2.17
CA PRO A 33 36.11 4.45 1.55
C PRO A 33 35.29 3.16 1.43
N ARG A 34 34.32 2.96 2.34
CA ARG A 34 33.41 1.80 2.32
C ARG A 34 32.19 2.00 1.43
N GLY A 35 32.03 3.19 0.84
CA GLY A 35 30.88 3.51 -0.02
C GLY A 35 29.55 3.64 0.73
N TYR A 36 29.59 3.93 2.03
CA TYR A 36 28.38 4.17 2.85
C TYR A 36 27.89 5.61 2.77
N ALA A 37 28.73 6.52 2.27
CA ALA A 37 28.34 7.90 2.03
C ALA A 37 29.14 8.53 0.89
N ILE A 38 28.57 9.58 0.29
CA ILE A 38 29.23 10.46 -0.68
C ILE A 38 29.36 11.87 -0.11
N VAL A 39 30.31 12.66 -0.62
CA VAL A 39 30.47 14.07 -0.21
C VAL A 39 29.25 14.87 -0.63
N ALA A 40 28.66 15.62 0.31
CA ALA A 40 27.56 16.52 0.03
C ALA A 40 28.08 17.81 -0.64
N SER A 41 28.26 17.78 -1.95
CA SER A 41 28.51 19.01 -2.73
C SER A 41 27.21 19.82 -2.85
N LYS A 42 27.30 21.15 -3.05
CA LYS A 42 26.10 22.00 -3.23
C LYS A 42 25.16 21.48 -4.33
N GLY A 43 25.71 20.92 -5.41
CA GLY A 43 24.93 20.30 -6.48
C GLY A 43 24.26 18.99 -6.04
N ALA A 44 25.00 18.12 -5.36
CA ALA A 44 24.47 16.85 -4.84
C ALA A 44 23.36 17.09 -3.80
N GLU A 45 23.55 18.04 -2.88
CA GLU A 45 22.52 18.43 -1.89
C GLU A 45 21.24 18.92 -2.57
N LYS A 46 21.36 19.79 -3.58
CA LYS A 46 20.20 20.31 -4.32
C LYS A 46 19.47 19.19 -5.05
N ASN A 47 20.20 18.26 -5.67
CA ASN A 47 19.62 17.12 -6.36
C ASN A 47 18.87 16.20 -5.40
N VAL A 48 19.50 15.82 -4.27
CA VAL A 48 18.87 14.99 -3.23
C VAL A 48 17.61 15.65 -2.69
N ARG A 49 17.66 16.95 -2.34
CA ARG A 49 16.49 17.69 -1.86
C ARG A 49 15.37 17.76 -2.90
N THR A 50 15.72 17.90 -4.18
CA THR A 50 14.74 17.92 -5.28
C THR A 50 14.07 16.55 -5.44
N ILE A 51 14.86 15.48 -5.42
CA ILE A 51 14.36 14.10 -5.47
C ILE A 51 13.46 13.82 -4.27
N GLN A 52 13.89 14.17 -3.05
CA GLN A 52 13.10 14.00 -1.83
C GLN A 52 11.79 14.78 -1.88
N ARG A 53 11.81 16.04 -2.31
CA ARG A 53 10.58 16.85 -2.48
C ARG A 53 9.64 16.24 -3.53
N ALA A 54 10.19 15.77 -4.64
CA ALA A 54 9.40 15.12 -5.68
C ALA A 54 8.77 13.81 -5.16
N GLN A 55 9.54 12.99 -4.44
CA GLN A 55 9.04 11.76 -3.79
C GLN A 55 7.97 12.08 -2.75
N GLU A 56 8.18 13.09 -1.91
CA GLU A 56 7.20 13.52 -0.90
C GLU A 56 5.91 13.99 -1.54
N SER A 57 5.99 14.83 -2.58
CA SER A 57 4.82 15.28 -3.31
C SER A 57 4.05 14.14 -4.00
N ARG A 58 4.74 13.06 -4.37
CA ARG A 58 4.10 11.85 -4.91
C ARG A 58 3.43 11.07 -3.80
N ARG A 59 4.13 10.82 -2.68
CA ARG A 59 3.57 10.14 -1.50
C ARG A 59 2.30 10.81 -0.98
N ILE A 60 2.31 12.14 -0.88
CA ILE A 60 1.13 12.90 -0.45
C ILE A 60 -0.03 12.69 -1.44
N ARG A 61 0.22 12.84 -2.75
CA ARG A 61 -0.80 12.61 -3.78
C ARG A 61 -1.34 11.18 -3.78
N ASP A 62 -0.47 10.19 -3.64
CA ASP A 62 -0.84 8.78 -3.62
C ASP A 62 -1.67 8.47 -2.36
N LEU A 63 -1.33 9.08 -1.22
CA LEU A 63 -2.07 8.95 0.03
C LEU A 63 -3.43 9.64 -0.02
N ASP A 64 -3.49 10.86 -0.57
CA ASP A 64 -4.75 11.58 -0.74
C ASP A 64 -5.68 10.85 -1.72
N HIS A 65 -5.14 10.36 -2.84
CA HIS A 65 -5.90 9.54 -3.77
C HIS A 65 -6.38 8.22 -3.13
N ALA A 66 -5.55 7.57 -2.31
CA ALA A 66 -5.95 6.39 -1.56
C ALA A 66 -7.07 6.70 -0.54
N LYS A 67 -7.07 7.88 0.09
CA LYS A 67 -8.16 8.32 0.98
C LYS A 67 -9.45 8.59 0.21
N GLU A 68 -9.38 9.18 -0.98
CA GLU A 68 -10.55 9.36 -1.84
C GLU A 68 -11.16 8.01 -2.22
N ILE A 69 -10.34 7.06 -2.68
CA ILE A 69 -10.77 5.70 -2.99
C ILE A 69 -11.40 5.06 -1.75
N LYS A 70 -10.79 5.21 -0.57
CA LYS A 70 -11.37 4.73 0.70
C LYS A 70 -12.76 5.31 0.94
N ALA A 71 -12.93 6.62 0.82
CA ALA A 71 -14.22 7.28 1.02
C ALA A 71 -15.28 6.79 0.02
N THR A 72 -14.92 6.57 -1.25
CA THR A 72 -15.83 5.99 -2.23
C THR A 72 -16.24 4.56 -1.87
N LEU A 73 -15.30 3.73 -1.41
CA LEU A 73 -15.60 2.36 -0.98
C LEU A 73 -16.48 2.30 0.26
N GLU A 74 -16.25 3.17 1.24
CA GLU A 74 -17.11 3.28 2.43
C GLU A 74 -18.52 3.77 2.04
N GLY A 75 -18.63 4.65 1.04
CA GLY A 75 -19.90 5.16 0.53
C GLY A 75 -20.74 4.13 -0.25
N LEU A 76 -20.12 3.15 -0.91
CA LEU A 76 -20.83 2.09 -1.65
C LEU A 76 -21.59 1.12 -0.73
N GLY A 77 -21.20 1.01 0.53
CA GLY A 77 -21.86 0.14 1.50
C GLY A 77 -21.57 -1.35 1.28
N ALA A 78 -22.59 -2.19 1.39
CA ALA A 78 -22.43 -3.65 1.34
C ALA A 78 -22.41 -4.15 -0.11
N ILE A 79 -21.25 -4.69 -0.53
CA ILE A 79 -21.08 -5.19 -1.90
C ILE A 79 -21.77 -6.53 -2.05
N GLN A 80 -22.77 -6.54 -2.92
CA GLN A 80 -23.54 -7.73 -3.27
C GLN A 80 -22.72 -8.66 -4.17
N LEU A 81 -22.57 -9.90 -3.74
CA LEU A 81 -21.91 -10.98 -4.49
C LEU A 81 -22.89 -12.15 -4.66
N THR A 82 -22.87 -12.80 -5.81
CA THR A 82 -23.70 -13.98 -6.09
C THR A 82 -22.85 -15.23 -6.18
N GLY A 83 -23.17 -16.25 -5.39
CA GLY A 83 -22.49 -17.54 -5.43
C GLY A 83 -23.48 -18.70 -5.58
N LYS A 84 -23.08 -19.77 -6.28
CA LYS A 84 -23.88 -21.00 -6.40
C LYS A 84 -23.85 -21.76 -5.08
N ALA A 85 -25.02 -22.06 -4.52
CA ALA A 85 -25.18 -22.85 -3.31
C ALA A 85 -26.32 -23.86 -3.47
N ALA A 86 -26.28 -24.96 -2.72
CA ALA A 86 -27.41 -25.88 -2.64
C ALA A 86 -28.57 -25.21 -1.90
N GLU A 87 -29.80 -25.54 -2.29
CA GLU A 87 -31.01 -25.05 -1.63
C GLU A 87 -30.97 -25.39 -0.13
N GLY A 88 -31.11 -24.36 0.73
CA GLY A 88 -31.01 -24.50 2.19
C GLY A 88 -29.60 -24.66 2.78
N SER A 89 -28.54 -24.73 1.96
CA SER A 89 -27.16 -24.83 2.45
C SER A 89 -26.51 -23.47 2.68
N LYS A 90 -25.78 -23.34 3.79
CA LYS A 90 -24.93 -22.17 4.09
C LYS A 90 -23.57 -22.21 3.40
N LYS A 91 -23.23 -23.31 2.72
CA LYS A 91 -21.94 -23.49 2.02
C LYS A 91 -22.13 -23.30 0.52
N LEU A 92 -21.23 -22.53 -0.07
CA LEU A 92 -21.13 -22.35 -1.52
C LEU A 92 -20.46 -23.60 -2.15
N PHE A 93 -20.90 -23.95 -3.35
CA PHE A 93 -20.24 -24.98 -4.16
C PHE A 93 -18.88 -24.51 -4.69
N GLY A 94 -18.80 -23.21 -5.00
CA GLY A 94 -17.57 -22.53 -5.39
C GLY A 94 -16.97 -21.75 -4.23
N SER A 95 -15.91 -21.01 -4.54
CA SER A 95 -15.29 -20.07 -3.61
C SER A 95 -15.25 -18.70 -4.25
N ILE A 96 -15.65 -17.66 -3.52
CA ILE A 96 -15.53 -16.30 -4.02
C ILE A 96 -14.07 -15.88 -3.92
N THR A 97 -13.51 -15.52 -5.07
CA THR A 97 -12.11 -15.11 -5.19
C THR A 97 -11.97 -13.58 -5.10
N ALA A 98 -10.74 -13.11 -4.86
CA ALA A 98 -10.45 -11.67 -4.87
C ALA A 98 -10.82 -11.00 -6.21
N GLY A 99 -10.71 -11.73 -7.34
CA GLY A 99 -11.09 -11.22 -8.66
C GLY A 99 -12.59 -10.92 -8.75
N GLU A 100 -13.43 -11.85 -8.30
CA GLU A 100 -14.89 -11.67 -8.29
C GLU A 100 -15.33 -10.50 -7.39
N ILE A 101 -14.62 -10.27 -6.29
CA ILE A 101 -14.89 -9.13 -5.39
C ILE A 101 -14.58 -7.81 -6.10
N VAL A 102 -13.43 -7.72 -6.77
CA VAL A 102 -13.05 -6.52 -7.54
C VAL A 102 -14.05 -6.25 -8.66
N ASP A 103 -14.47 -7.28 -9.38
CA ASP A 103 -15.44 -7.15 -10.46
C ASP A 103 -16.82 -6.70 -9.93
N ALA A 104 -17.25 -7.21 -8.78
CA ALA A 104 -18.49 -6.79 -8.13
C ALA A 104 -18.44 -5.34 -7.63
N ILE A 105 -17.30 -4.91 -7.07
CA ILE A 105 -17.08 -3.51 -6.67
C ILE A 105 -17.22 -2.60 -7.90
N LYS A 106 -16.57 -2.97 -9.02
CA LYS A 106 -16.64 -2.21 -10.26
C LYS A 106 -18.06 -2.17 -10.82
N ALA A 107 -18.78 -3.30 -10.80
CA ALA A 107 -20.16 -3.38 -11.28
C ALA A 107 -21.13 -2.49 -10.49
N GLN A 108 -20.85 -2.26 -9.20
CA GLN A 108 -21.65 -1.39 -8.33
C GLN A 108 -21.25 0.09 -8.40
N GLY A 109 -20.40 0.47 -9.35
CA GLY A 109 -19.95 1.84 -9.53
C GLY A 109 -18.75 2.23 -8.66
N GLY A 110 -18.04 1.24 -8.12
CA GLY A 110 -16.84 1.47 -7.32
C GLY A 110 -15.57 1.71 -8.13
N PRO A 111 -14.50 2.15 -7.43
CA PRO A 111 -13.20 2.43 -8.04
C PRO A 111 -12.54 1.17 -8.60
N LEU A 112 -11.67 1.34 -9.61
CA LEU A 112 -10.89 0.24 -10.18
C LEU A 112 -9.80 -0.18 -9.18
N LEU A 113 -9.90 -1.40 -8.64
CA LEU A 113 -8.94 -1.96 -7.69
C LEU A 113 -8.17 -3.13 -8.32
N ASP A 114 -6.93 -3.35 -7.86
CA ASP A 114 -6.19 -4.59 -8.16
C ASP A 114 -6.55 -5.65 -7.11
N LYS A 115 -6.70 -6.91 -7.54
CA LYS A 115 -6.92 -8.07 -6.64
C LYS A 115 -5.85 -8.20 -5.53
N ARG A 116 -4.63 -7.69 -5.76
CA ARG A 116 -3.53 -7.69 -4.76
C ARG A 116 -3.76 -6.76 -3.58
N VAL A 117 -4.65 -5.78 -3.74
CA VAL A 117 -5.01 -4.81 -2.71
C VAL A 117 -5.92 -5.45 -1.65
N LEU A 118 -6.64 -6.50 -2.01
CA LEU A 118 -7.52 -7.23 -1.10
C LEU A 118 -6.73 -8.26 -0.27
N ASP A 119 -6.78 -8.10 1.05
CA ASP A 119 -6.22 -9.05 2.02
C ASP A 119 -7.27 -10.12 2.34
N LEU A 120 -7.39 -11.10 1.43
CA LEU A 120 -8.15 -12.33 1.69
C LEU A 120 -7.22 -13.36 2.32
N ARG A 121 -7.40 -13.61 3.64
CA ARG A 121 -6.71 -14.71 4.33
C ARG A 121 -7.18 -16.07 3.82
N ASP A 122 -8.48 -16.22 3.60
CA ASP A 122 -9.13 -17.41 3.07
C ASP A 122 -10.21 -17.02 2.06
N HIS A 123 -10.50 -17.92 1.11
CA HIS A 123 -11.61 -17.72 0.18
C HIS A 123 -12.96 -17.84 0.90
N ILE A 124 -13.93 -17.03 0.49
CA ILE A 124 -15.28 -17.05 1.06
C ILE A 124 -16.04 -18.24 0.48
N LYS A 125 -16.37 -19.21 1.33
CA LYS A 125 -17.09 -20.44 0.98
C LYS A 125 -18.48 -20.51 1.61
N THR A 126 -18.93 -19.46 2.28
CA THR A 126 -20.21 -19.42 2.98
C THR A 126 -21.06 -18.24 2.55
N VAL A 127 -22.37 -18.47 2.52
CA VAL A 127 -23.37 -17.46 2.21
C VAL A 127 -23.58 -16.57 3.44
N GLY A 128 -23.70 -15.26 3.25
CA GLY A 128 -23.89 -14.31 4.35
C GLY A 128 -22.99 -13.09 4.27
N LYS A 129 -22.87 -12.39 5.41
CA LYS A 129 -22.12 -11.15 5.55
C LYS A 129 -20.67 -11.46 5.94
N HIS A 130 -19.74 -10.93 5.17
CA HIS A 130 -18.30 -11.07 5.37
C HIS A 130 -17.64 -9.69 5.37
N SER A 131 -16.47 -9.59 6.01
CA SER A 131 -15.64 -8.38 5.97
C SER A 131 -14.27 -8.74 5.45
N VAL A 132 -13.78 -7.97 4.48
CA VAL A 132 -12.46 -8.14 3.87
C VAL A 132 -11.69 -6.83 3.98
N ASN A 133 -10.42 -6.91 4.38
CA ASN A 133 -9.56 -5.73 4.44
C ASN A 133 -9.00 -5.41 3.05
N ALA A 134 -9.15 -4.17 2.59
CA ALA A 134 -8.49 -3.66 1.40
C ALA A 134 -7.38 -2.68 1.80
N ARG A 135 -6.13 -2.98 1.42
CA ARG A 135 -4.94 -2.18 1.71
C ARG A 135 -4.58 -1.30 0.51
N LEU A 136 -5.24 -0.15 0.40
CA LEU A 136 -5.08 0.79 -0.72
C LEU A 136 -3.69 1.44 -0.74
N HIS A 137 -3.12 1.72 0.44
CA HIS A 137 -1.79 2.28 0.65
C HIS A 137 -1.20 1.68 1.95
N PRO A 138 0.13 1.67 2.17
CA PRO A 138 0.73 1.24 3.45
C PRO A 138 0.03 1.79 4.69
N ASP A 139 -0.38 3.05 4.64
CA ASP A 139 -1.05 3.78 5.73
C ASP A 139 -2.58 3.82 5.62
N VAL A 140 -3.16 3.35 4.50
CA VAL A 140 -4.61 3.42 4.24
C VAL A 140 -5.18 2.02 4.06
N LYS A 141 -5.92 1.57 5.08
CA LYS A 141 -6.73 0.35 5.07
C LYS A 141 -8.20 0.68 5.18
N VAL A 142 -9.03 -0.13 4.54
CA VAL A 142 -10.49 -0.03 4.61
C VAL A 142 -11.11 -1.42 4.76
N ASP A 143 -12.11 -1.52 5.62
CA ASP A 143 -12.92 -2.74 5.77
C ASP A 143 -14.06 -2.72 4.78
N VAL A 144 -14.01 -3.63 3.82
CA VAL A 144 -15.00 -3.81 2.76
C VAL A 144 -16.03 -4.84 3.22
N ARG A 145 -17.29 -4.42 3.32
CA ARG A 145 -18.41 -5.30 3.70
C ARG A 145 -18.92 -6.01 2.46
N LEU A 146 -18.97 -7.32 2.52
CA LEU A 146 -19.44 -8.20 1.46
C LEU A 146 -20.73 -8.89 1.90
N GLU A 147 -21.72 -8.91 1.03
CA GLU A 147 -22.96 -9.65 1.25
C GLU A 147 -23.14 -10.67 0.13
N VAL A 148 -22.95 -11.94 0.50
CA VAL A 148 -23.03 -13.06 -0.45
C VAL A 148 -24.45 -13.60 -0.46
N LYS A 149 -25.08 -13.57 -1.64
CA LYS A 149 -26.39 -14.16 -1.92
C LYS A 149 -26.22 -15.49 -2.65
N ALA A 150 -26.98 -16.50 -2.23
CA ALA A 150 -27.07 -17.76 -2.93
C ALA A 150 -27.94 -17.59 -4.18
N THR A 151 -27.42 -18.02 -5.33
CA THR A 151 -28.26 -18.32 -6.50
C THR A 151 -28.51 -19.82 -6.48
N SER A 152 -29.76 -20.22 -6.24
CA SER A 152 -30.19 -21.61 -6.24
C SER A 152 -29.91 -22.24 -7.60
N VAL A 153 -29.27 -23.40 -7.59
CA VAL A 153 -29.08 -24.27 -8.76
C VAL A 153 -29.72 -25.61 -8.46
#